data_AF-A0A834AKJ6-F1
#
_entry.id   AF-A0A834AKJ6-F1
#
_cell.length_a   1.000
_cell.length_b   1.000
_cell.length_c   1.000
_cell.angle_alpha   90.00
_cell.angle_beta   90.00
_cell.angle_gamma   90.00
#
_symmetry.space_group_name_H-M   'P 1'
#
loop_
_entity.id
_entity.type
_entity.pdbx_description
1 polymer ?
#
loop_
_entity_poly.entity_id
_entity_poly.type
_entity_poly.pdbx_seq_one_letter_code
_entity_poly.pdbx_strand_id
1 'polypeptide(L)'
;MPALMEILQSDYILAQVQAIRLLSYLAQKNDLLYDILNCQVHSNFLNLFQATQPGSLLFEVLVFAERLSEGRNTPHYRAVKWHYNEQSLHEALFGDESRLADRLLALVIHPEEEVQIQACKVIVSLQYPQDMRMQPSSCRTTHSYFNNGE
;
A
#
# COMPACT_ATOMS: atom_id res chain seq x y z
N MET A 1 -10.86 -16.09 0.58
CA MET A 1 -9.96 -15.04 1.07
C MET A 1 -9.81 -15.04 2.60
N PRO A 2 -10.88 -15.05 3.42
CA PRO A 2 -10.76 -14.97 4.88
C PRO A 2 -9.85 -16.04 5.50
N ALA A 3 -9.99 -17.30 5.10
CA ALA A 3 -9.13 -18.38 5.61
C ALA A 3 -7.62 -18.18 5.33
N LEU A 4 -7.26 -17.54 4.21
CA LEU A 4 -5.86 -17.22 3.92
C LEU A 4 -5.35 -16.07 4.82
N MET A 5 -6.23 -15.10 5.10
CA MET A 5 -5.93 -14.01 6.02
C MET A 5 -5.76 -14.52 7.47
N GLU A 6 -6.57 -15.48 7.89
CA GLU A 6 -6.40 -16.17 9.17
C GLU A 6 -5.06 -16.90 9.27
N ILE A 7 -4.65 -17.62 8.22
CA ILE A 7 -3.34 -18.31 8.18
C ILE A 7 -2.19 -17.29 8.27
N LEU A 8 -2.29 -16.17 7.56
CA LEU A 8 -1.29 -15.10 7.60
C LEU A 8 -1.12 -14.52 9.01
N GLN A 9 -2.18 -14.51 9.81
CA GLN A 9 -2.19 -13.95 11.16
C GLN A 9 -1.92 -15.01 12.26
N SER A 10 -1.58 -16.24 11.87
CA SER A 10 -1.14 -17.29 12.79
C SER A 10 0.34 -17.13 13.17
N ASP A 11 0.79 -17.80 14.21
CA ASP A 11 2.21 -17.75 14.65
C ASP A 11 3.12 -18.75 13.91
N TYR A 12 2.66 -19.33 12.78
CA TYR A 12 3.43 -20.32 12.03
C TYR A 12 4.07 -19.72 10.78
N ILE A 13 5.29 -19.22 10.94
CA ILE A 13 6.07 -18.49 9.92
C ILE A 13 6.00 -19.12 8.53
N LEU A 14 6.17 -20.46 8.42
CA LEU A 14 6.16 -21.11 7.12
C LEU A 14 4.79 -20.95 6.43
N ALA A 15 3.69 -21.13 7.14
CA ALA A 15 2.36 -20.93 6.53
C ALA A 15 2.08 -19.46 6.28
N GLN A 16 2.56 -18.54 7.12
CA GLN A 16 2.45 -17.10 6.85
C GLN A 16 3.14 -16.74 5.53
N VAL A 17 4.37 -17.21 5.31
CA VAL A 17 5.12 -16.99 4.06
C VAL A 17 4.40 -17.60 2.85
N GLN A 18 3.82 -18.79 2.95
CA GLN A 18 3.09 -19.38 1.83
C GLN A 18 1.77 -18.64 1.56
N ALA A 19 1.02 -18.30 2.60
CA ALA A 19 -0.23 -17.56 2.48
C ALA A 19 0.00 -16.18 1.85
N ILE A 20 1.05 -15.48 2.28
CA ILE A 20 1.34 -14.13 1.80
C ILE A 20 1.82 -14.10 0.36
N ARG A 21 2.61 -15.09 -0.07
CA ARG A 21 3.01 -15.25 -1.48
C ARG A 21 1.80 -15.46 -2.37
N LEU A 22 0.88 -16.33 -1.93
CA LEU A 22 -0.36 -16.58 -2.66
C LEU A 22 -1.23 -15.31 -2.70
N LEU A 23 -1.43 -14.63 -1.57
CA LEU A 23 -2.19 -13.38 -1.52
C LEU A 23 -1.56 -12.29 -2.40
N SER A 24 -0.23 -12.19 -2.43
CA SER A 24 0.49 -11.24 -3.29
C SER A 24 0.28 -11.54 -4.77
N TYR A 25 0.32 -12.81 -5.16
CA TYR A 25 0.02 -13.23 -6.52
C TYR A 25 -1.45 -12.96 -6.90
N LEU A 26 -2.39 -13.18 -5.97
CA LEU A 26 -3.80 -12.89 -6.19
C LEU A 26 -4.10 -11.39 -6.25
N ALA A 27 -3.40 -10.57 -5.46
CA ALA A 27 -3.54 -9.11 -5.48
C ALA A 27 -3.17 -8.48 -6.83
N GLN A 28 -2.29 -9.13 -7.59
CA GLN A 28 -1.97 -8.72 -8.97
C GLN A 28 -3.10 -9.02 -9.96
N LYS A 29 -4.02 -9.92 -9.62
CA LYS A 29 -5.24 -10.15 -10.39
C LYS A 29 -6.28 -9.16 -9.89
N ASN A 30 -6.41 -8.02 -10.59
CA ASN A 30 -7.22 -6.87 -10.20
C ASN A 30 -8.61 -7.21 -9.63
N ASP A 31 -9.25 -8.28 -10.11
CA ASP A 31 -10.58 -8.73 -9.69
C ASP A 31 -10.67 -9.12 -8.22
N LEU A 32 -9.56 -9.53 -7.59
CA LEU A 32 -9.53 -9.99 -6.19
C LEU A 32 -8.99 -8.94 -5.22
N LEU A 33 -8.47 -7.82 -5.73
CA LEU A 33 -7.80 -6.82 -4.91
C LEU A 33 -8.73 -6.24 -3.84
N TYR A 34 -9.99 -5.95 -4.20
CA TYR A 34 -10.98 -5.47 -3.25
C TYR A 34 -11.29 -6.50 -2.16
N ASP A 35 -11.49 -7.76 -2.52
CA ASP A 35 -11.78 -8.82 -1.54
C ASP A 35 -10.63 -9.02 -0.56
N ILE A 36 -9.38 -8.92 -1.04
CA ILE A 36 -8.19 -9.02 -0.20
C ILE A 36 -8.10 -7.82 0.74
N LEU A 37 -8.26 -6.60 0.21
CA LEU A 37 -8.21 -5.37 0.97
C LEU A 37 -9.33 -5.25 2.01
N ASN A 38 -10.50 -5.85 1.75
CA ASN A 38 -11.63 -5.83 2.66
C ASN A 38 -11.64 -6.99 3.67
N CYS A 39 -10.66 -7.90 3.62
CA CYS A 39 -10.52 -8.97 4.61
C CYS A 39 -10.31 -8.38 6.01
N GLN A 40 -10.95 -8.97 7.01
CA GLN A 40 -10.76 -8.57 8.40
C GLN A 40 -9.38 -8.99 8.90
N VAL A 41 -8.75 -8.11 9.68
CA VAL A 41 -7.46 -8.35 10.31
C VAL A 41 -7.53 -8.03 11.80
N HIS A 42 -6.72 -8.72 12.58
CA HIS A 42 -6.52 -8.46 14.00
C HIS A 42 -5.86 -7.09 14.20
N SER A 43 -6.13 -6.47 15.36
CA SER A 43 -5.57 -5.16 15.72
C SER A 43 -4.04 -5.13 15.77
N ASN A 44 -3.40 -6.30 15.91
CA ASN A 44 -1.96 -6.46 15.93
C ASN A 44 -1.36 -6.83 14.56
N PHE A 45 -2.13 -6.75 13.46
CA PHE A 45 -1.67 -7.12 12.11
C PHE A 45 -0.33 -6.47 11.71
N LEU A 46 -0.14 -5.20 12.06
CA LEU A 46 1.11 -4.47 11.79
C LEU A 46 2.34 -5.04 12.52
N ASN A 47 2.18 -6.00 13.43
CA ASN A 47 3.30 -6.72 14.03
C ASN A 47 4.08 -7.59 13.03
N LEU A 48 3.48 -7.90 11.87
CA LEU A 48 4.15 -8.55 10.74
C LEU A 48 5.30 -7.69 10.17
N PHE A 49 5.30 -6.38 10.41
CA PHE A 49 6.33 -5.43 9.97
C PHE A 49 7.35 -5.10 11.08
N GLN A 50 7.35 -5.80 12.21
CA GLN A 50 8.34 -5.56 13.26
C GLN A 50 9.71 -6.09 12.84
N ALA A 51 10.77 -5.31 13.07
CA ALA A 51 12.15 -5.70 12.76
C ALA A 51 12.64 -6.97 13.50
N THR A 52 11.89 -7.46 14.49
CA THR A 52 12.17 -8.73 15.18
C THR A 52 11.67 -9.96 14.42
N GLN A 53 10.85 -9.77 13.38
CA GLN A 53 10.37 -10.86 12.54
C GLN A 53 11.53 -11.42 11.69
N PRO A 54 11.45 -12.69 11.27
CA PRO A 54 12.42 -13.25 10.33
C PRO A 54 12.47 -12.44 9.03
N GLY A 55 13.66 -12.18 8.50
CA GLY A 55 13.84 -11.43 7.25
C GLY A 55 13.08 -12.02 6.06
N SER A 56 13.00 -13.35 5.98
CA SER A 56 12.20 -14.04 4.95
C SER A 56 10.71 -13.76 5.04
N LEU A 57 10.16 -13.56 6.24
CA LEU A 57 8.78 -13.14 6.43
C LEU A 57 8.62 -11.65 6.12
N LEU A 58 9.52 -10.81 6.65
CA LEU A 58 9.50 -9.37 6.42
C LEU A 58 9.55 -9.02 4.94
N PHE A 59 10.46 -9.65 4.19
CA PHE A 59 10.58 -9.43 2.76
C PHE A 59 9.25 -9.70 2.04
N GLU A 60 8.62 -10.84 2.32
CA GLU A 60 7.37 -11.23 1.68
C GLU A 60 6.19 -10.34 2.11
N VAL A 61 6.17 -9.88 3.37
CA VAL A 61 5.20 -8.90 3.89
C VAL A 61 5.35 -7.54 3.20
N LEU A 62 6.59 -7.10 2.96
CA LEU A 62 6.87 -5.87 2.24
C LEU A 62 6.50 -5.99 0.75
N VAL A 63 6.80 -7.12 0.10
CA VAL A 63 6.35 -7.39 -1.27
C VAL A 63 4.83 -7.36 -1.34
N PHE A 64 4.13 -7.95 -0.39
CA PHE A 64 2.68 -7.92 -0.35
C PHE A 64 2.13 -6.49 -0.23
N ALA A 65 2.67 -5.70 0.69
CA ALA A 65 2.28 -4.29 0.86
C ALA A 65 2.52 -3.46 -0.41
N GLU A 66 3.65 -3.67 -1.09
CA GLU A 66 3.96 -3.05 -2.38
C GLU A 66 2.89 -3.41 -3.42
N ARG A 67 2.54 -4.69 -3.58
CA ARG A 67 1.55 -5.13 -4.57
C ARG A 67 0.16 -4.59 -4.31
N LEU A 68 -0.24 -4.51 -3.04
CA LEU A 68 -1.50 -3.87 -2.66
C LEU A 68 -1.50 -2.39 -3.01
N SER A 69 -0.39 -1.68 -2.73
CA SER A 69 -0.22 -0.27 -3.07
C SER A 69 -0.28 -0.04 -4.58
N GLU A 70 0.46 -0.81 -5.37
CA GLU A 70 0.45 -0.76 -6.83
C GLU A 70 -0.95 -1.00 -7.40
N GLY A 71 -1.63 -2.06 -6.94
CA GLY A 71 -2.99 -2.40 -7.37
C GLY A 71 -3.98 -1.26 -7.11
N ARG A 72 -3.92 -0.66 -5.91
CA ARG A 72 -4.75 0.50 -5.55
C ARG A 72 -4.47 1.73 -6.40
N ASN A 73 -3.27 1.82 -6.95
CA ASN A 73 -2.83 2.94 -7.77
C ASN A 73 -3.19 2.78 -9.25
N THR A 74 -3.75 1.63 -9.66
CA THR A 74 -4.21 1.42 -11.03
C THR A 74 -5.43 2.30 -11.37
N PRO A 75 -5.53 2.85 -12.59
CA PRO A 75 -6.65 3.71 -12.98
C PRO A 75 -8.02 3.04 -12.84
N HIS A 76 -8.10 1.76 -13.18
CA HIS A 76 -9.35 0.99 -13.10
C HIS A 76 -9.84 0.83 -11.66
N TYR A 77 -8.92 0.58 -10.72
CA TYR A 77 -9.29 0.45 -9.32
C TYR A 77 -9.69 1.79 -8.71
N ARG A 78 -8.99 2.88 -9.03
CA ARG A 78 -9.30 4.24 -8.56
C ARG A 78 -10.61 4.82 -9.11
N ALA A 79 -11.07 4.35 -10.27
CA ALA A 79 -12.31 4.82 -10.88
C ALA A 79 -13.55 4.46 -10.05
N VAL A 80 -13.44 3.47 -9.15
CA VAL A 80 -14.53 3.00 -8.29
C VAL A 80 -14.32 3.52 -6.87
N LYS A 81 -15.38 4.05 -6.27
CA LYS A 81 -15.38 4.42 -4.85
C LYS A 81 -15.67 3.20 -3.98
N TRP A 82 -14.60 2.49 -3.62
CA TRP A 82 -14.66 1.35 -2.71
C TRP A 82 -14.98 1.79 -1.29
N HIS A 83 -15.71 0.95 -0.57
CA HIS A 83 -15.99 1.12 0.86
C HIS A 83 -15.42 -0.10 1.58
N TYR A 84 -14.50 0.12 2.52
CA TYR A 84 -13.88 -0.95 3.29
C TYR A 84 -14.46 -1.00 4.70
N ASN A 85 -14.40 -2.18 5.31
CA ASN A 85 -14.75 -2.36 6.72
C ASN A 85 -13.70 -1.71 7.63
N GLU A 86 -14.10 -1.28 8.83
CA GLU A 86 -13.21 -0.63 9.81
C GLU A 86 -12.05 -1.51 10.27
N GLN A 87 -12.26 -2.83 10.32
CA GLN A 87 -11.23 -3.82 10.68
C GLN A 87 -10.57 -4.44 9.45
N SER A 88 -10.68 -3.80 8.29
CA SER A 88 -10.14 -4.34 7.05
C SER A 88 -8.63 -4.22 6.98
N LEU A 89 -8.01 -5.06 6.15
CA LEU A 89 -6.61 -4.95 5.77
C LEU A 89 -6.28 -3.57 5.20
N HIS A 90 -7.22 -3.00 4.42
CA HIS A 90 -7.08 -1.65 3.88
C HIS A 90 -6.92 -0.62 5.00
N GLU A 91 -7.80 -0.63 6.00
CA GLU A 91 -7.74 0.32 7.12
C GLU A 91 -6.46 0.13 7.94
N ALA A 92 -6.08 -1.13 8.21
CA ALA A 92 -4.87 -1.44 8.95
C ALA A 92 -3.56 -0.99 8.28
N LEU A 93 -3.51 -1.01 6.94
CA LEU A 93 -2.31 -0.65 6.16
C LEU A 93 -2.31 0.79 5.67
N PHE A 94 -3.45 1.28 5.20
CA PHE A 94 -3.61 2.52 4.45
C PHE A 94 -4.67 3.46 4.99
N GLY A 95 -5.33 3.09 6.09
CA GLY A 95 -6.24 3.96 6.82
C GLY A 95 -5.52 5.16 7.44
N ASP A 96 -6.28 6.17 7.84
CA ASP A 96 -5.74 7.42 8.38
C ASP A 96 -4.99 7.20 9.70
N GLU A 97 -5.43 6.21 10.50
CA GLU A 97 -4.80 5.82 11.77
C GLU A 97 -3.70 4.76 11.60
N SER A 98 -3.36 4.40 10.36
CA SER A 98 -2.34 3.38 10.06
C SER A 98 -0.96 3.85 10.51
N ARG A 99 -0.30 2.99 11.28
CA ARG A 99 1.11 3.18 11.69
C ARG A 99 2.11 2.50 10.76
N LEU A 100 1.68 2.11 9.55
CA LEU A 100 2.55 1.43 8.59
C LEU A 100 3.82 2.24 8.28
N ALA A 101 3.71 3.56 8.12
CA ALA A 101 4.85 4.43 7.85
C ALA A 101 5.95 4.33 8.93
N ASP A 102 5.56 4.38 10.22
CA ASP A 102 6.49 4.20 11.34
C ASP A 102 7.21 2.85 11.27
N ARG A 103 6.46 1.79 10.93
CA ARG A 103 7.02 0.43 10.82
C ARG A 103 8.00 0.32 9.67
N LEU A 104 7.67 0.88 8.50
CA LEU A 104 8.55 0.89 7.34
C LEU A 104 9.84 1.67 7.60
N LEU A 105 9.75 2.82 8.26
CA LEU A 105 10.93 3.62 8.63
C LEU A 105 11.89 2.84 9.55
N ALA A 106 11.36 2.05 10.49
CA ALA A 106 12.19 1.18 11.33
C ALA A 106 12.90 0.06 10.52
N LEU A 107 12.32 -0.39 9.40
CA LEU A 107 12.90 -1.43 8.54
C LEU A 107 13.98 -0.90 7.58
N VAL A 108 14.10 0.42 7.39
CA VAL A 108 15.17 1.02 6.57
C VAL A 108 16.56 0.74 7.14
N ILE A 109 16.66 0.50 8.44
CA ILE A 109 17.91 0.17 9.14
C ILE A 109 18.04 -1.33 9.49
N HIS A 110 17.20 -2.19 8.91
CA HIS A 110 17.21 -3.63 9.16
C HIS A 110 18.55 -4.25 8.71
N PRO A 111 19.15 -5.25 9.40
CA PRO A 111 20.46 -5.78 9.03
C PRO A 111 20.53 -6.45 7.65
N GLU A 112 19.40 -6.97 7.15
CA GLU A 112 19.32 -7.62 5.83
C GLU A 112 19.01 -6.60 4.71
N GLU A 113 19.89 -6.52 3.71
CA GLU A 113 19.81 -5.56 2.60
C GLU A 113 18.52 -5.71 1.77
N GLU A 114 18.09 -6.93 1.48
CA GLU A 114 16.86 -7.17 0.69
C GLU A 114 15.62 -6.60 1.37
N VAL A 115 15.55 -6.68 2.70
CA VAL A 115 14.47 -6.10 3.51
C VAL A 115 14.52 -4.57 3.45
N GLN A 116 15.71 -3.97 3.57
CA GLN A 116 15.87 -2.50 3.46
C GLN A 116 15.40 -1.98 2.09
N ILE A 117 15.89 -2.60 1.02
CA ILE A 117 15.57 -2.21 -0.36
C ILE A 117 14.05 -2.30 -0.59
N GLN A 118 13.44 -3.41 -0.15
CA GLN A 118 12.02 -3.61 -0.33
C GLN A 118 11.18 -2.64 0.52
N ALA A 119 11.61 -2.31 1.74
CA ALA A 119 10.95 -1.30 2.59
C ALA A 119 11.00 0.08 1.91
N CYS A 120 12.14 0.47 1.36
CA CYS A 120 12.28 1.72 0.60
C CYS A 120 11.34 1.77 -0.61
N LYS A 121 11.21 0.67 -1.37
CA LYS A 121 10.26 0.59 -2.49
C LYS A 121 8.82 0.79 -2.04
N VAL A 122 8.43 0.16 -0.93
CA VAL A 122 7.07 0.33 -0.37
C VAL A 122 6.84 1.78 0.04
N ILE A 123 7.78 2.42 0.74
CA ILE A 123 7.67 3.84 1.11
C ILE A 123 7.44 4.71 -0.13
N VAL A 124 8.22 4.51 -1.19
CA VAL A 124 8.07 5.26 -2.44
C VAL A 124 6.73 4.97 -3.12
N SER A 125 6.25 3.73 -3.11
CA SER A 125 4.96 3.37 -3.72
C SER A 125 3.76 3.98 -2.98
N LEU A 126 3.84 4.11 -1.65
CA LEU A 126 2.84 4.79 -0.83
C LEU A 126 2.81 6.30 -1.10
N GLN A 127 3.96 6.90 -1.36
CA GLN A 127 4.14 8.33 -1.65
C GLN A 127 3.73 8.74 -3.08
N TYR A 128 3.10 7.84 -3.86
CA TYR A 128 2.63 8.16 -5.20
C TYR A 128 1.10 8.42 -5.29
N PRO A 129 0.54 9.42 -4.60
CA PRO A 129 -0.65 10.09 -5.11
C PRO A 129 -0.22 10.91 -6.33
N GLN A 130 -0.83 10.65 -7.48
CA GLN A 130 -0.66 11.45 -8.70
C GLN A 130 -1.30 12.85 -8.58
N ASP A 131 -1.44 13.40 -7.37
CA ASP A 131 -1.83 14.79 -7.16
C ASP A 131 -0.68 15.77 -7.49
N MET A 132 0.53 15.26 -7.77
CA MET A 132 1.62 16.04 -8.38
C MET A 132 1.46 16.28 -9.91
N ARG A 133 0.34 15.87 -10.53
CA ARG A 133 0.04 16.18 -11.95
C ARG A 133 -1.12 17.14 -12.17
N MET A 134 -1.77 17.63 -11.11
CA MET A 134 -2.82 18.64 -11.21
C MET A 134 -2.45 19.88 -10.40
N GLN A 135 -1.30 20.48 -10.71
CA GLN A 135 -1.20 21.92 -10.56
C GLN A 135 -1.77 22.49 -11.87
N PRO A 136 -2.98 23.09 -11.88
CA PRO A 136 -3.35 23.92 -13.00
C PRO A 136 -2.36 25.08 -12.92
N SER A 137 -1.33 25.05 -13.77
CA SER A 137 -0.63 26.27 -14.13
C SER A 137 -1.67 27.14 -14.82
N SER A 138 -2.43 27.90 -14.03
CA SER A 138 -3.22 29.01 -14.52
C SER A 138 -2.22 30.06 -14.98
N CYS A 139 -1.62 29.83 -16.15
CA CYS A 139 -1.07 30.89 -16.95
C CYS A 139 -2.27 31.73 -17.37
N ARG A 140 -2.63 32.70 -16.51
CA ARG A 140 -3.59 33.75 -16.81
C ARG A 140 -3.20 34.32 -18.17
N THR A 141 -4.04 34.07 -19.17
CA THR A 141 -4.00 34.76 -20.45
C THR A 141 -4.34 36.21 -20.17
N THR A 142 -3.34 37.08 -20.07
CA THR A 142 -3.55 38.51 -20.00
C THR A 142 -3.98 38.98 -21.39
N HIS A 143 -5.29 38.95 -21.65
CA HIS A 143 -5.90 39.73 -22.73
C HIS A 143 -5.74 41.21 -22.37
N SER A 144 -4.72 41.87 -22.92
CA SER A 144 -4.66 43.33 -22.95
C SER A 144 -5.42 43.83 -24.16
N TYR A 145 -6.68 44.21 -23.95
CA TYR A 145 -7.40 45.15 -24.80
C TYR A 145 -6.89 46.57 -24.50
N PHE A 146 -6.24 47.22 -25.46
CA PHE A 146 -6.12 48.68 -25.57
C PHE A 146 -6.02 48.99 -27.08
N ASN A 147 -7.15 49.19 -27.75
CA ASN A 147 -7.91 50.43 -27.96
C ASN A 147 -7.23 51.35 -29.00
N ASN A 148 -7.85 51.43 -30.17
CA ASN A 148 -7.56 52.40 -31.24
C ASN A 148 -7.93 53.82 -30.75
N GLY A 149 -7.10 54.80 -31.12
CA GLY A 149 -7.49 56.21 -31.05
C GLY A 149 -6.32 57.18 -31.15
N GLU A 150 -5.85 57.41 -32.38
CA GLU A 150 -5.66 58.72 -33.06
C GLU A 150 -4.74 58.57 -34.30
#